data_AF-A0A933RPK1-F1
#
_entry.id   AF-A0A933RPK1-F1
#
_cell.length_a   1.000
_cell.length_b   1.000
_cell.length_c   1.000
_cell.angle_alpha   90.00
_cell.angle_beta   90.00
_cell.angle_gamma   90.00
#
_symmetry.space_group_name_H-M   'P 1'
#
loop_
_entity.id
_entity.type
_entity.pdbx_description
1 polymer ?
#
loop_
_entity_poly.entity_id
_entity_poly.type
_entity_poly.pdbx_seq_one_letter_code
_entity_poly.pdbx_strand_id
1 'polypeptide(L)' 'MAVARVTEIIASSPKGFDDAVKEGLKRAAKTLRGITGLEVISMKAKVEDGKITEFRVQMHITFILEN' A
#
# COMPACT_ATOMS: atom_id res chain seq x y z
N MET A 1 1.46 24.14 -12.83
CA MET A 1 0.38 23.34 -12.21
C MET A 1 0.98 22.00 -11.81
N ALA A 2 0.90 21.61 -10.54
CA ALA A 2 1.33 20.29 -10.10
C ALA A 2 0.18 19.30 -10.33
N VAL A 3 0.40 18.27 -11.15
CA VAL A 3 -0.58 17.20 -11.36
C VAL A 3 -0.24 16.07 -10.40
N ALA A 4 -1.13 15.78 -9.46
CA ALA A 4 -1.01 14.62 -8.59
C ALA A 4 -1.75 13.44 -9.21
N ARG A 5 -1.17 12.25 -9.11
CA ARG A 5 -1.82 11.00 -9.48
C ARG A 5 -1.93 10.12 -8.25
N VAL A 6 -3.12 9.54 -8.11
CA VAL A 6 -3.42 8.56 -7.07
C VAL A 6 -3.45 7.19 -7.74
N THR A 7 -2.70 6.24 -7.17
CA THR A 7 -2.73 4.85 -7.59
C THR A 7 -3.12 3.97 -6.42
N GLU A 8 -4.05 3.05 -6.67
CA GLU A 8 -4.44 2.04 -5.70
C GLU A 8 -3.52 0.82 -5.76
N ILE A 9 -3.03 0.39 -4.60
CA ILE A 9 -2.29 -0.86 -4.46
C ILE A 9 -2.83 -1.68 -3.29
N ILE A 10 -2.70 -3.00 -3.41
CA ILE A 10 -2.99 -3.93 -2.32
C ILE A 10 -1.67 -4.63 -1.99
N ALA A 11 -1.23 -4.49 -0.74
CA ALA A 11 -0.07 -5.17 -0.22
C ALA A 11 -0.51 -6.25 0.77
N SER A 12 0.21 -7.37 0.79
CA SER A 12 -0.03 -8.44 1.75
C SER A 12 1.24 -8.77 2.53
N SER A 13 1.09 -9.11 3.81
CA SER A 13 2.18 -9.61 4.64
C SER A 13 1.68 -10.66 5.64
N PRO A 14 2.46 -11.72 5.90
CA PRO A 14 2.17 -12.69 6.95
C PRO A 14 2.49 -12.17 8.36
N LYS A 15 3.26 -11.08 8.50
CA LYS A 15 3.72 -10.58 9.81
C LYS A 15 2.74 -9.62 10.47
N GLY A 16 1.97 -8.88 9.68
CA GLY A 16 1.02 -7.90 10.19
C GLY A 16 0.71 -6.78 9.19
N PHE A 17 -0.19 -5.89 9.60
CA PHE A 17 -0.61 -4.75 8.77
C PHE A 17 0.49 -3.70 8.56
N ASP A 18 1.30 -3.42 9.59
CA ASP A 18 2.41 -2.45 9.49
C ASP A 18 3.48 -2.89 8.47
N ASP A 19 3.81 -4.18 8.47
CA ASP A 19 4.75 -4.78 7.52
C ASP A 19 4.19 -4.74 6.09
N ALA A 20 2.89 -5.03 5.92
CA ALA A 20 2.22 -4.92 4.63
C ALA A 20 2.24 -3.48 4.08
N VAL A 21 2.02 -2.47 4.92
CA VAL A 21 2.09 -1.05 4.52
C VAL A 21 3.51 -0.67 4.10
N LYS A 22 4.51 -1.03 4.90
CA LYS A 22 5.92 -0.74 4.60
C LYS A 22 6.36 -1.39 3.29
N GLU A 23 6.00 -2.65 3.07
CA GLU A 23 6.39 -3.37 1.86
C GLU A 23 5.64 -2.86 0.64
N GLY A 24 4.35 -2.51 0.78
CA GLY A 24 3.56 -1.84 -0.25
C GLY A 24 4.17 -0.51 -0.68
N LEU A 25 4.52 0.34 0.28
CA LEU A 25 5.19 1.62 0.02
C LEU A 25 6.56 1.40 -0.64
N LYS A 26 7.37 0.46 -0.14
CA LYS A 26 8.68 0.14 -0.71
C LYS A 26 8.57 -0.36 -2.14
N ARG A 27 7.57 -1.19 -2.46
CA ARG A 27 7.32 -1.68 -3.82
C ARG A 27 6.88 -0.55 -4.75
N ALA A 28 6.04 0.36 -4.27
CA ALA A 28 5.59 1.52 -5.01
C ALA A 28 6.72 2.54 -5.26
N ALA A 29 7.56 2.80 -4.25
CA ALA A 29 8.71 3.69 -4.34
C ALA A 29 9.78 3.23 -5.34
N LYS A 30 9.80 1.94 -5.71
CA LYS A 30 10.68 1.44 -6.79
C LYS A 30 10.26 1.93 -8.17
N THR A 31 8.98 2.24 -8.37
CA THR A 31 8.42 2.61 -9.68
C THR A 31 7.95 4.06 -9.74
N LEU A 32 7.43 4.57 -8.63
CA LEU A 32 6.85 5.90 -8.51
C LEU A 32 7.83 6.81 -7.77
N ARG A 33 8.19 7.93 -8.40
CA ARG A 33 8.99 9.00 -7.79
C ARG A 33 8.05 10.10 -7.29
N GLY A 34 8.49 10.87 -6.30
CA GLY A 34 7.70 11.99 -5.77
C GLY A 34 6.46 11.56 -4.98
N ILE A 35 6.52 10.44 -4.25
CA ILE A 35 5.45 10.03 -3.33
C ILE A 35 5.34 11.07 -2.21
N THR A 36 4.17 11.70 -2.08
CA THR A 36 3.90 12.73 -1.08
C THR A 36 3.00 12.24 0.04
N GLY A 37 2.24 11.18 -0.19
CA GLY A 37 1.33 10.64 0.80
C GLY A 37 0.84 9.24 0.47
N LEU A 38 0.35 8.58 1.51
CA LEU A 38 -0.31 7.29 1.46
C LEU A 38 -1.56 7.38 2.33
N GLU A 39 -2.66 6.82 1.83
CA GLU A 39 -3.91 6.67 2.57
C GLU A 39 -4.31 5.20 2.61
N VAL A 40 -4.69 4.69 3.78
CA VAL A 40 -5.15 3.30 3.91
C VAL A 40 -6.67 3.28 3.78
N ILE A 41 -7.16 2.63 2.72
CA ILE A 41 -8.59 2.55 2.39
C ILE A 41 -9.25 1.38 3.14
N SER A 42 -8.61 0.21 3.14
CA SER A 42 -9.15 -0.95 3.82
C SER A 42 -8.06 -1.89 4.33
N MET A 43 -8.35 -2.54 5.44
CA MET A 43 -7.51 -3.59 6.01
C MET A 43 -8.32 -4.88 6.06
N LYS A 44 -7.78 -5.95 5.49
CA LYS A 44 -8.40 -7.27 5.42
C LYS A 44 -7.42 -8.31 5.96
N ALA A 45 -7.92 -9.38 6.52
CA ALA A 45 -7.12 -10.51 6.95
C ALA A 45 -7.67 -11.78 6.30
N LYS A 46 -6.78 -12.62 5.75
CA LYS A 46 -7.10 -13.97 5.33
C LYS A 46 -7.04 -14.86 6.56
N VAL A 47 -8.12 -15.61 6.79
CA VAL A 47 -8.24 -16.56 7.88
C VAL A 47 -8.35 -17.95 7.27
N GLU A 48 -7.47 -18.86 7.67
CA GLU A 48 -7.52 -20.29 7.33
C GLU A 48 -7.40 -21.09 8.62
N ASP A 49 -8.24 -22.13 8.77
CA ASP A 49 -8.28 -23.00 9.95
C ASP A 49 -8.38 -22.25 11.30
N GLY A 50 -9.13 -21.13 11.30
CA GLY A 50 -9.32 -20.29 12.48
C GLY A 50 -8.09 -19.45 12.88
N LYS A 51 -7.05 -19.39 12.05
CA LYS A 51 -5.86 -18.57 12.25
C LYS A 51 -5.72 -17.56 11.12
N ILE A 52 -5.26 -16.36 11.46
CA ILE A 52 -4.94 -15.35 10.45
C ILE A 52 -3.66 -15.80 9.73
N THR A 53 -3.76 -16.07 8.44
CA THR A 53 -2.63 -16.52 7.61
C THR A 53 -1.96 -15.38 6.86
N GLU A 54 -2.71 -14.34 6.48
CA GLU A 54 -2.17 -13.23 5.72
C GLU A 54 -2.93 -11.93 6.01
N PHE A 55 -2.21 -10.83 6.18
CA PHE A 55 -2.78 -9.50 6.35
C PHE A 55 -2.68 -8.75 5.04
N ARG A 56 -3.80 -8.23 4.54
CA ARG A 56 -3.90 -7.45 3.30
C ARG A 56 -4.29 -6.02 3.62
N VAL A 57 -3.55 -5.07 3.09
CA VAL A 57 -3.84 -3.65 3.22
C VAL A 57 -4.01 -3.05 1.84
N GLN A 58 -5.18 -2.46 1.61
CA GLN A 58 -5.48 -1.67 0.42
C GLN A 58 -5.17 -0.21 0.74
N MET A 59 -4.32 0.40 -0.08
CA MET A 59 -3.83 1.74 0.13
C MET A 59 -3.77 2.53 -1.18
N HIS A 60 -4.05 3.82 -1.09
CA HIS A 60 -3.88 4.79 -2.15
C HIS A 60 -2.58 5.52 -1.96
N ILE A 61 -1.76 5.55 -3.01
CA ILE A 61 -0.49 6.26 -3.02
C ILE A 61 -0.64 7.46 -3.91
N THR A 62 -0.39 8.62 -3.33
CA THR A 62 -0.40 9.90 -4.03
C THR A 62 1.03 10.29 -4.34
N PHE A 63 1.29 10.55 -5.62
CA PHE A 63 2.59 11.04 -6.08
C PHE A 63 2.39 12.17 -7.08
N ILE A 64 3.33 13.10 -7.10
CA ILE A 64 3.33 14.21 -8.03
C ILE A 64 3.97 13.74 -9.34
N LEU A 65 3.30 14.00 -10.46
CA LEU A 65 3.88 13.79 -11.78
C LEU A 65 4.82 14.95 -12.09
N GLU A 66 6.11 14.65 -12.19
CA GLU A 66 7.09 15.56 -12.78
C GLU A 66 7.02 15.46 -14.30
N ASN A 67 7.09 16.62 -14.96
CA ASN A 67 6.93 16.80 -16.41
C ASN A 67 8.28 16.68 -17.13
#